data_AF-A0A6A5ULC2-F1
#
_entry.id   AF-A0A6A5ULC2-F1
#
_cell.length_a   1.000
_cell.length_b   1.000
_cell.length_c   1.000
_cell.angle_alpha   90.00
_cell.angle_beta   90.00
_cell.angle_gamma   90.00
#
_symmetry.space_group_name_H-M   'P 1'
#
loop_
_entity.id
_entity.type
_entity.pdbx_description
1 polymer ?
#
loop_
_entity_poly.entity_id
_entity_poly.type
_entity_poly.pdbx_seq_one_letter_code
_entity_poly.pdbx_strand_id
1 'polypeptide(L)'
;MTRSLFLFTALLASRAVAQLSAAVYTDEKTGITFNGFSHKSGYKLGYALPKNPTTDLIAQLVAPITNDGGWAGFPLGQTMVGSVLVVAWPHEGEIISSFRKATGYTNPPVATGDFSMTAIPEGTWVNDTAFSYTFLCKNCIGDTAAAGIVLSETTNVLSWAYSNTALTDPSSADATLNMHNGGYGSFGMTVADAQSAEFETWAAMATGTSGNSGNSTAPTTGGSLTNGTTTPQNTTATVSDSTYDYIVCGGGPAGIIAAERIAESGASVLLLERGGPSLAFTGNNDTLPWNSSVTMYDVPGLSYYLNQVGENALCTDTADQAGCLLGGGTMVNAMMFVKPQSRDFDDNWPTGWKWSDVSEAADRLYERNPGQNYGSEDGLRYNDEAYGVLSKFLGANGWTETDLIDGDHNARTDVYGHPSWNLVDGLRSGPVRTYLPEAQKLDNFELKLNTKVIRAVREGSAISGVETETAAGERVIYNVNAGGKVILSAGSMSTPRILFNSGIGPVEQLQTVASGSNGVKLPAESDWIDLPVGAEIKDHVIFTLKFKTSEPLAALPTTDFTSPNQTAIDQFAKASGVLAQSGQRLNFWTSVNTTSGSEMFIQGTCNGPANNTVQMK
;
A
#
# COMPACT_ATOMS: atom_id res chain seq x y z
N MET A 1 24.97 -24.55 8.78
CA MET A 1 23.82 -24.37 9.68
C MET A 1 23.22 -23.02 9.34
N THR A 2 22.39 -22.98 8.31
CA THR A 2 21.94 -21.74 7.66
C THR A 2 20.62 -22.08 7.00
N ARG A 3 19.52 -21.76 7.69
CA ARG A 3 18.10 -21.75 7.26
C ARG A 3 17.27 -21.85 8.54
N SER A 4 16.91 -20.70 9.13
CA SER A 4 15.81 -20.64 10.13
C SER A 4 15.42 -19.22 10.60
N LEU A 5 15.77 -18.15 9.88
CA LEU A 5 15.52 -16.77 10.38
C LEU A 5 14.54 -15.92 9.54
N PHE A 6 13.74 -16.52 8.66
CA PHE A 6 12.74 -15.80 7.86
C PHE A 6 11.28 -16.06 8.25
N LEU A 7 11.01 -16.84 9.31
CA LEU A 7 9.64 -17.12 9.77
C LEU A 7 9.17 -16.33 11.01
N PHE A 8 10.03 -15.51 11.63
CA PHE A 8 9.72 -14.92 12.95
C PHE A 8 9.13 -13.50 12.93
N THR A 9 9.22 -12.75 11.83
CA THR A 9 8.77 -11.35 11.78
C THR A 9 7.26 -11.18 11.56
N ALA A 10 6.58 -12.14 10.92
CA ALA A 10 5.12 -12.15 10.79
C ALA A 10 4.39 -12.59 12.09
N LEU A 11 5.08 -13.26 13.02
CA LEU A 11 4.49 -13.76 14.26
C LEU A 11 4.33 -12.69 15.36
N LEU A 12 5.07 -11.59 15.27
CA LEU A 12 5.11 -10.56 16.32
C LEU A 12 4.10 -9.42 16.10
N ALA A 13 3.71 -9.15 14.84
CA ALA A 13 2.62 -8.22 14.52
C ALA A 13 1.23 -8.82 14.82
N SER A 14 1.08 -10.15 14.75
CA SER A 14 -0.20 -10.85 14.98
C SER A 14 -0.51 -11.10 16.47
N ARG A 15 0.49 -11.09 17.37
CA ARG A 15 0.24 -11.22 18.81
C ARG A 15 -0.29 -9.94 19.47
N ALA A 16 -0.15 -8.78 18.83
CA ALA A 16 -0.69 -7.51 19.34
C ALA A 16 -2.10 -7.19 18.83
N VAL A 17 -2.70 -8.02 17.95
CA VAL A 17 -4.03 -7.78 17.34
C VAL A 17 -5.06 -8.88 17.71
N ALA A 18 -4.73 -9.81 18.61
CA ALA A 18 -5.69 -10.81 19.11
C ALA A 18 -6.67 -10.24 20.17
N GLN A 19 -7.18 -9.02 19.98
CA GLN A 19 -8.15 -8.41 20.89
C GLN A 19 -9.62 -8.69 20.53
N LEU A 20 -9.87 -9.40 19.42
CA LEU A 20 -11.21 -9.81 18.99
C LEU A 20 -11.30 -11.34 19.09
N SER A 21 -12.14 -11.83 20.00
CA SER A 21 -12.43 -13.25 20.17
C SER A 21 -13.62 -13.65 19.30
N ALA A 22 -13.53 -14.82 18.66
CA ALA A 22 -14.69 -15.47 18.05
C ALA A 22 -15.76 -15.76 19.12
N ALA A 23 -17.02 -15.85 18.68
CA ALA A 23 -18.15 -16.25 19.49
C ALA A 23 -18.94 -17.35 18.79
N VAL A 24 -19.54 -18.23 19.59
CA VAL A 24 -20.44 -19.28 19.10
C VAL A 24 -21.77 -18.63 18.67
N TYR A 25 -22.26 -18.99 17.49
CA TYR A 25 -23.56 -18.59 16.99
C TYR A 25 -24.19 -19.71 16.16
N THR A 26 -25.52 -19.74 16.12
CA THR A 26 -26.26 -20.65 15.24
C THR A 26 -26.84 -19.84 14.08
N ASP A 27 -26.57 -20.27 12.85
CA ASP A 27 -27.18 -19.68 11.67
C ASP A 27 -28.66 -20.07 11.58
N GLU A 28 -29.56 -19.08 11.58
CA GLU A 28 -31.01 -19.32 11.68
C GLU A 28 -31.60 -20.02 10.45
N LYS A 29 -30.93 -19.93 9.29
CA LYS A 29 -31.42 -20.54 8.04
C LYS A 29 -31.06 -22.01 7.97
N THR A 30 -29.82 -22.35 8.30
CA THR A 30 -29.28 -23.72 8.19
C THR A 30 -29.36 -24.52 9.49
N GLY A 31 -29.48 -23.86 10.64
CA GLY A 31 -29.36 -24.49 11.96
C GLY A 31 -27.92 -24.89 12.32
N ILE A 32 -26.92 -24.55 11.50
CA ILE A 32 -25.52 -24.89 11.76
C ILE A 32 -24.98 -23.98 12.86
N THR A 33 -24.32 -24.58 13.85
CA THR A 33 -23.63 -23.84 14.91
C THR A 33 -22.17 -23.67 14.53
N PHE A 34 -21.74 -22.41 14.44
CA PHE A 34 -20.37 -22.01 14.11
C PHE A 34 -19.71 -21.37 15.32
N ASN A 35 -18.38 -21.45 15.38
CA ASN A 35 -17.58 -20.48 16.11
C ASN A 35 -16.98 -19.48 15.11
N GLY A 36 -17.23 -18.19 15.31
CA GLY A 36 -16.84 -17.21 14.30
C GLY A 36 -16.75 -15.78 14.77
N PHE A 37 -16.28 -14.94 13.88
CA PHE A 37 -16.03 -13.53 14.09
C PHE A 37 -17.05 -12.69 13.31
N SER A 38 -17.53 -11.61 13.93
CA SER A 38 -18.37 -10.60 13.29
C SER A 38 -17.69 -9.24 13.41
N HIS A 39 -17.39 -8.62 12.27
CA HIS A 39 -16.82 -7.29 12.22
C HIS A 39 -17.94 -6.23 12.18
N LYS A 40 -17.64 -5.03 12.69
CA LYS A 40 -18.57 -3.88 12.67
C LYS A 40 -19.04 -3.46 11.28
N SER A 41 -18.34 -3.87 10.23
CA SER A 41 -18.75 -3.58 8.85
C SER A 41 -19.81 -4.52 8.29
N GLY A 42 -20.16 -5.58 9.02
CA GLY A 42 -21.06 -6.64 8.54
C GLY A 42 -20.35 -7.86 7.95
N TYR A 43 -19.01 -7.85 7.86
CA TYR A 43 -18.25 -9.06 7.53
C TYR A 43 -18.39 -10.10 8.65
N LYS A 44 -18.60 -11.37 8.29
CA LYS A 44 -18.68 -12.50 9.21
C LYS A 44 -17.92 -13.70 8.65
N LEU A 45 -17.18 -14.38 9.52
CA LEU A 45 -16.54 -15.65 9.20
C LEU A 45 -16.73 -16.63 10.33
N GLY A 46 -17.35 -17.77 10.06
CA GLY A 46 -17.58 -18.85 11.03
C GLY A 46 -17.09 -20.19 10.53
N TYR A 47 -16.63 -21.03 11.48
CA TYR A 47 -16.17 -22.38 11.23
C TYR A 47 -16.98 -23.38 12.07
N ALA A 48 -17.33 -24.50 11.46
CA ALA A 48 -17.81 -25.69 12.12
C ALA A 48 -16.91 -26.88 11.73
N LEU A 49 -16.44 -27.61 12.74
CA LEU A 49 -15.48 -28.70 12.63
C LEU A 49 -16.12 -30.02 13.09
N PRO A 50 -15.65 -31.17 12.57
CA PRO A 50 -16.04 -32.47 13.12
C PRO A 50 -15.65 -32.57 14.59
N LYS A 51 -16.34 -33.42 15.36
CA LYS A 51 -15.96 -33.69 16.76
C LYS A 51 -14.50 -34.14 16.89
N ASN A 52 -14.02 -34.89 15.90
CA ASN A 52 -12.62 -35.28 15.73
C ASN A 52 -12.17 -34.84 14.33
N PRO A 53 -11.66 -33.60 14.17
CA PRO A 53 -11.35 -33.05 12.85
C PRO A 53 -10.27 -33.86 12.13
N THR A 54 -10.49 -34.16 10.85
CA THR A 54 -9.52 -34.80 9.98
C THR A 54 -9.14 -33.86 8.84
N THR A 55 -9.92 -33.84 7.76
CA THR A 55 -9.61 -33.13 6.52
C THR A 55 -10.62 -32.05 6.17
N ASP A 56 -11.83 -32.14 6.71
CA ASP A 56 -12.98 -31.38 6.22
C ASP A 56 -13.49 -30.38 7.27
N LEU A 57 -13.99 -29.24 6.80
CA LEU A 57 -14.64 -28.22 7.63
C LEU A 57 -15.84 -27.64 6.89
N ILE A 58 -16.76 -27.03 7.63
CA ILE A 58 -17.81 -26.18 7.06
C ILE A 58 -17.49 -24.73 7.44
N ALA A 59 -17.55 -23.83 6.47
CA ALA A 59 -17.35 -22.41 6.71
C ALA A 59 -18.56 -21.60 6.24
N GLN A 60 -18.82 -20.52 6.96
CA GLN A 60 -19.78 -19.49 6.56
C GLN A 60 -19.04 -18.17 6.41
N LEU A 61 -19.13 -17.59 5.22
CA LEU A 61 -18.59 -16.28 4.87
C LEU A 61 -19.75 -15.34 4.54
N VAL A 62 -19.91 -14.26 5.29
CA VAL A 62 -20.89 -13.20 5.01
C VAL A 62 -20.14 -11.89 4.81
N ALA A 63 -20.52 -11.13 3.79
CA ALA A 63 -19.91 -9.83 3.57
C ALA A 63 -20.92 -8.82 3.03
N PRO A 64 -20.78 -7.53 3.40
CA PRO A 64 -21.60 -6.47 2.84
C PRO A 64 -21.27 -6.26 1.36
N ILE A 65 -22.25 -5.81 0.59
CA ILE A 65 -22.07 -5.40 -0.81
C ILE A 65 -22.55 -3.97 -0.99
N THR A 66 -21.94 -3.24 -1.91
CA THR A 66 -22.40 -1.91 -2.34
C THR A 66 -22.60 -1.91 -3.84
N ASN A 67 -23.55 -1.10 -4.33
CA ASN A 67 -23.91 -0.91 -5.76
C ASN A 67 -22.85 -1.49 -6.71
N ASP A 68 -23.21 -2.60 -7.38
CA ASP A 68 -22.42 -3.40 -8.33
C ASP A 68 -21.64 -4.61 -7.78
N GLY A 69 -21.57 -4.83 -6.45
CA GLY A 69 -21.09 -6.08 -5.85
C GLY A 69 -20.04 -5.91 -4.75
N GLY A 70 -19.05 -6.81 -4.71
CA GLY A 70 -17.99 -6.88 -3.70
C GLY A 70 -17.44 -8.29 -3.61
N TRP A 71 -16.37 -8.52 -2.85
CA TRP A 71 -15.85 -9.87 -2.63
C TRP A 71 -15.32 -10.03 -1.22
N ALA A 72 -15.26 -11.26 -0.74
CA ALA A 72 -14.79 -11.57 0.60
C ALA A 72 -13.94 -12.83 0.58
N GLY A 73 -13.03 -12.96 1.55
CA GLY A 73 -12.19 -14.15 1.63
C GLY A 73 -11.42 -14.27 2.93
N PHE A 74 -10.72 -15.39 3.04
CA PHE A 74 -9.88 -15.73 4.16
C PHE A 74 -8.82 -16.76 3.75
N PRO A 75 -7.60 -16.70 4.30
CA PRO A 75 -6.65 -17.79 4.18
C PRO A 75 -7.06 -18.99 5.04
N LEU A 76 -6.84 -20.21 4.55
CA LEU A 76 -6.89 -21.43 5.36
C LEU A 76 -5.72 -21.48 6.36
N GLY A 77 -4.59 -20.83 6.04
CA GLY A 77 -3.53 -20.54 7.01
C GLY A 77 -3.68 -19.16 7.66
N GLN A 78 -2.68 -18.73 8.44
CA GLN A 78 -2.76 -17.44 9.14
C GLN A 78 -2.51 -16.23 8.23
N THR A 79 -1.73 -16.41 7.17
CA THR A 79 -1.22 -15.33 6.32
C THR A 79 -1.79 -15.41 4.91
N MET A 80 -1.90 -14.27 4.22
CA MET A 80 -2.26 -14.25 2.80
C MET A 80 -1.22 -15.00 1.95
N VAL A 81 0.06 -14.66 2.13
CA VAL A 81 1.16 -15.28 1.37
C VAL A 81 1.46 -16.67 1.92
N GLY A 82 1.61 -17.64 1.02
CA GLY A 82 1.99 -19.02 1.35
C GLY A 82 0.83 -19.94 1.74
N SER A 83 -0.39 -19.41 1.90
CA SER A 83 -1.59 -20.19 2.22
C SER A 83 -2.55 -20.31 1.05
N VAL A 84 -3.33 -21.38 1.05
CA VAL A 84 -4.52 -21.48 0.20
C VAL A 84 -5.56 -20.52 0.76
N LEU A 85 -6.13 -19.70 -0.11
CA LEU A 85 -7.13 -18.70 0.18
C LEU A 85 -8.47 -19.20 -0.32
N VAL A 86 -9.53 -18.94 0.43
CA VAL A 86 -10.91 -19.03 -0.03
C VAL A 86 -11.42 -17.63 -0.31
N VAL A 87 -11.99 -17.42 -1.49
CA VAL A 87 -12.65 -16.16 -1.86
C VAL A 87 -14.01 -16.44 -2.50
N ALA A 88 -14.96 -15.54 -2.27
CA ALA A 88 -16.29 -15.60 -2.84
C ALA A 88 -16.85 -14.20 -3.14
N TRP A 89 -17.73 -14.10 -4.12
CA TRP A 89 -18.41 -12.86 -4.51
C TRP A 89 -19.75 -13.18 -5.20
N PRO A 90 -20.72 -12.25 -5.19
CA PRO A 90 -21.95 -12.41 -5.93
C PRO A 90 -21.77 -12.08 -7.42
N HIS A 91 -22.44 -12.83 -8.28
CA HIS A 91 -22.60 -12.51 -9.69
C HIS A 91 -23.95 -13.02 -10.17
N GLU A 92 -24.76 -12.17 -10.80
CA GLU A 92 -26.10 -12.50 -11.34
C GLU A 92 -27.03 -13.21 -10.34
N GLY A 93 -26.93 -12.86 -9.05
CA GLY A 93 -27.75 -13.44 -7.98
C GLY A 93 -27.23 -14.78 -7.42
N GLU A 94 -26.15 -15.32 -7.99
CA GLU A 94 -25.45 -16.50 -7.49
C GLU A 94 -24.13 -16.12 -6.79
N ILE A 95 -23.50 -17.09 -6.12
CA ILE A 95 -22.17 -16.93 -5.54
C ILE A 95 -21.15 -17.65 -6.41
N ILE A 96 -20.16 -16.91 -6.88
CA ILE A 96 -18.94 -17.46 -7.44
C ILE A 96 -17.91 -17.57 -6.32
N SER A 97 -17.18 -18.68 -6.28
CA SER A 97 -16.11 -18.90 -5.31
C SER A 97 -14.89 -19.53 -5.97
N SER A 98 -13.72 -19.32 -5.37
CA SER A 98 -12.48 -19.94 -5.85
C SER A 98 -11.48 -20.12 -4.72
N PHE A 99 -10.63 -21.15 -4.88
CA PHE A 99 -9.39 -21.22 -4.12
C PHE A 99 -8.32 -20.41 -4.83
N ARG A 100 -7.55 -19.62 -4.08
CA ARG A 100 -6.41 -18.83 -4.60
C ARG A 100 -5.14 -19.13 -3.81
N LYS A 101 -3.97 -18.82 -4.36
CA LYS A 101 -2.71 -18.93 -3.60
C LYS A 101 -1.75 -17.81 -3.95
N ALA A 102 -1.54 -16.92 -2.99
CA ALA A 102 -0.58 -15.83 -3.11
C ALA A 102 0.85 -16.32 -2.83
N THR A 103 1.77 -16.06 -3.76
CA THR A 103 3.22 -16.18 -3.56
C THR A 103 3.86 -14.86 -3.09
N GLY A 104 3.10 -13.76 -3.13
CA GLY A 104 3.43 -12.43 -2.64
C GLY A 104 2.17 -11.58 -2.46
N TYR A 105 2.31 -10.29 -2.13
CA TYR A 105 1.18 -9.36 -1.95
C TYR A 105 0.65 -8.83 -3.29
N THR A 106 0.31 -9.75 -4.20
CA THR A 106 -0.24 -9.48 -5.53
C THR A 106 -1.57 -10.20 -5.70
N ASN A 107 -2.28 -9.96 -6.81
CA ASN A 107 -3.50 -10.70 -7.12
C ASN A 107 -3.21 -12.22 -7.14
N PRO A 108 -3.91 -13.02 -6.32
CA PRO A 108 -3.55 -14.42 -6.17
C PRO A 108 -4.15 -15.25 -7.32
N PRO A 109 -3.34 -16.03 -8.06
CA PRO A 109 -3.85 -16.94 -9.08
C PRO A 109 -4.75 -18.02 -8.47
N VAL A 110 -5.60 -18.63 -9.31
CA VAL A 110 -6.42 -19.79 -8.93
C VAL A 110 -5.51 -20.91 -8.45
N ALA A 111 -5.82 -21.45 -7.28
CA ALA A 111 -5.13 -22.58 -6.70
C ALA A 111 -5.83 -23.87 -7.10
N THR A 112 -5.03 -24.85 -7.49
CA THR A 112 -5.46 -26.22 -7.73
C THR A 112 -4.87 -27.13 -6.67
N GLY A 113 -5.59 -28.20 -6.33
CA GLY A 113 -5.22 -29.12 -5.26
C GLY A 113 -6.33 -30.12 -5.01
N ASP A 114 -6.14 -30.95 -3.98
CA ASP A 114 -7.11 -31.97 -3.57
C ASP A 114 -8.26 -31.40 -2.72
N PHE A 115 -8.38 -30.07 -2.61
CA PHE A 115 -9.46 -29.40 -1.88
C PHE A 115 -10.66 -29.09 -2.78
N SER A 116 -11.86 -29.05 -2.20
CA SER A 116 -13.09 -28.67 -2.91
C SER A 116 -14.04 -27.89 -2.01
N MET A 117 -14.85 -27.02 -2.64
CA MET A 117 -15.96 -26.32 -1.97
C MET A 117 -17.29 -26.77 -2.58
N THR A 118 -18.23 -27.15 -1.73
CA THR A 118 -19.60 -27.49 -2.11
C THR A 118 -20.56 -26.66 -1.28
N ALA A 119 -21.40 -25.86 -1.94
CA ALA A 119 -22.34 -24.97 -1.26
C ALA A 119 -23.38 -25.75 -0.44
N ILE A 120 -23.76 -25.18 0.70
CA ILE A 120 -24.97 -25.52 1.46
C ILE A 120 -26.03 -24.47 1.06
N PRO A 121 -27.04 -24.81 0.23
CA PRO A 121 -27.91 -23.82 -0.40
C PRO A 121 -28.67 -22.95 0.59
N GLU A 122 -29.19 -23.51 1.68
CA GLU A 122 -29.97 -22.75 2.67
C GLU A 122 -29.17 -21.63 3.36
N GLY A 123 -27.85 -21.79 3.45
CA GLY A 123 -26.93 -20.80 4.01
C GLY A 123 -26.26 -19.91 2.97
N THR A 124 -26.62 -20.05 1.70
CA THR A 124 -26.01 -19.34 0.58
C THR A 124 -27.04 -18.42 -0.09
N TRP A 125 -26.78 -17.12 -0.11
CA TRP A 125 -27.74 -16.14 -0.61
C TRP A 125 -27.07 -14.80 -0.99
N VAL A 126 -27.74 -14.03 -1.84
CA VAL A 126 -27.40 -12.64 -2.17
C VAL A 126 -28.63 -11.77 -1.94
N ASN A 127 -28.47 -10.60 -1.32
CA ASN A 127 -29.51 -9.57 -1.23
C ASN A 127 -28.89 -8.19 -1.47
N ASP A 128 -29.70 -7.12 -1.42
CA ASP A 128 -29.26 -5.75 -1.76
C ASP A 128 -28.15 -5.19 -0.86
N THR A 129 -27.89 -5.80 0.30
CA THR A 129 -26.96 -5.27 1.31
C THR A 129 -25.78 -6.18 1.61
N ALA A 130 -25.90 -7.48 1.33
CA ALA A 130 -24.89 -8.47 1.64
C ALA A 130 -25.04 -9.73 0.80
N PHE A 131 -24.01 -10.58 0.86
CA PHE A 131 -24.10 -11.96 0.46
C PHE A 131 -23.60 -12.89 1.57
N SER A 132 -24.05 -14.14 1.52
CA SER A 132 -23.58 -15.24 2.36
C SER A 132 -23.20 -16.42 1.49
N TYR A 133 -22.06 -17.04 1.80
CA TYR A 133 -21.63 -18.30 1.24
C TYR A 133 -21.35 -19.28 2.37
N THR A 134 -22.22 -20.28 2.52
CA THR A 134 -22.03 -21.37 3.48
C THR A 134 -21.70 -22.63 2.70
N PHE A 135 -20.60 -23.30 3.02
CA PHE A 135 -20.10 -24.40 2.21
C PHE A 135 -19.31 -25.44 3.01
N LEU A 136 -19.36 -26.68 2.54
CA LEU A 136 -18.45 -27.75 2.94
C LEU A 136 -17.13 -27.60 2.17
N CYS A 137 -16.03 -27.47 2.90
CA CYS A 137 -14.67 -27.41 2.39
C CYS A 137 -13.98 -28.76 2.66
N LYS A 138 -13.88 -29.61 1.65
CA LYS A 138 -13.20 -30.91 1.78
C LYS A 138 -11.70 -30.77 1.59
N ASN A 139 -10.93 -31.54 2.35
CA ASN A 139 -9.45 -31.50 2.35
C ASN A 139 -8.88 -30.08 2.58
N CYS A 140 -9.57 -29.30 3.41
CA CYS A 140 -9.17 -27.94 3.78
C CYS A 140 -8.48 -27.87 5.14
N ILE A 141 -8.48 -28.96 5.92
CA ILE A 141 -7.65 -29.16 7.12
C ILE A 141 -6.43 -29.98 6.71
N GLY A 142 -5.24 -29.55 7.13
CA GLY A 142 -4.00 -30.26 6.78
C GLY A 142 -2.85 -29.98 7.74
N ASP A 143 -1.72 -30.64 7.48
CA ASP A 143 -0.55 -30.61 8.36
C ASP A 143 0.34 -29.38 8.15
N THR A 144 0.10 -28.59 7.09
CA THR A 144 0.84 -27.37 6.79
C THR A 144 -0.10 -26.26 6.31
N ALA A 145 0.25 -24.99 6.55
CA ALA A 145 -0.52 -23.83 6.09
C ALA A 145 -0.66 -23.74 4.56
N ALA A 146 0.19 -24.46 3.81
CA ALA A 146 0.14 -24.57 2.36
C ALA A 146 -0.83 -25.65 1.86
N ALA A 147 -1.22 -26.59 2.75
CA ALA A 147 -2.12 -27.70 2.48
C ALA A 147 -3.53 -27.48 3.08
N GLY A 148 -3.68 -26.60 4.07
CA GLY A 148 -4.96 -26.29 4.70
C GLY A 148 -4.80 -25.57 6.04
N ILE A 149 -5.88 -25.51 6.81
CA ILE A 149 -5.84 -25.06 8.20
C ILE A 149 -5.14 -26.10 9.07
N VAL A 150 -4.11 -25.66 9.78
CA VAL A 150 -3.43 -26.47 10.81
C VAL A 150 -4.11 -26.19 12.13
N LEU A 151 -4.89 -27.15 12.63
CA LEU A 151 -5.60 -26.98 13.90
C LEU A 151 -4.63 -27.06 15.08
N SER A 152 -4.73 -26.07 15.96
CA SER A 152 -4.01 -26.07 17.24
C SER A 152 -4.78 -26.87 18.29
N GLU A 153 -4.12 -27.25 19.39
CA GLU A 153 -4.80 -27.92 20.51
C GLU A 153 -5.77 -27.01 21.28
N THR A 154 -5.68 -25.68 21.10
CA THR A 154 -6.43 -24.71 21.90
C THR A 154 -7.09 -23.64 21.02
N THR A 155 -6.32 -22.66 20.56
CA THR A 155 -6.81 -21.50 19.83
C THR A 155 -6.05 -21.31 18.52
N ASN A 156 -6.81 -21.28 17.42
CA ASN A 156 -6.30 -20.89 16.11
C ASN A 156 -6.40 -19.38 15.93
N VAL A 157 -5.35 -18.75 15.41
CA VAL A 157 -5.41 -17.37 14.89
C VAL A 157 -5.82 -17.46 13.42
N LEU A 158 -6.94 -16.82 13.08
CA LEU A 158 -7.53 -16.84 11.75
C LEU A 158 -7.57 -15.43 11.19
N SER A 159 -7.42 -15.31 9.87
CA SER A 159 -7.40 -14.01 9.20
C SER A 159 -8.57 -13.88 8.24
N TRP A 160 -8.94 -12.64 7.93
CA TRP A 160 -10.07 -12.34 7.07
C TRP A 160 -9.80 -11.08 6.24
N ALA A 161 -10.48 -10.96 5.11
CA ALA A 161 -10.42 -9.79 4.24
C ALA A 161 -11.70 -9.66 3.39
N TYR A 162 -12.09 -8.43 3.04
CA TYR A 162 -13.13 -8.20 2.03
C TYR A 162 -13.00 -6.82 1.36
N SER A 163 -13.65 -6.70 0.22
CA SER A 163 -13.77 -5.49 -0.59
C SER A 163 -15.24 -5.14 -0.77
N ASN A 164 -15.59 -3.87 -0.63
CA ASN A 164 -16.89 -3.34 -1.04
C ASN A 164 -16.90 -2.92 -2.52
N THR A 165 -15.75 -2.91 -3.18
CA THR A 165 -15.66 -2.59 -4.61
C THR A 165 -15.94 -3.85 -5.44
N ALA A 166 -16.87 -3.72 -6.38
CA ALA A 166 -17.20 -4.76 -7.35
C ALA A 166 -15.96 -5.22 -8.16
N LEU A 167 -15.96 -6.50 -8.55
CA LEU A 167 -14.96 -7.01 -9.49
C LEU A 167 -15.29 -6.53 -10.91
N THR A 168 -14.26 -6.20 -11.69
CA THR A 168 -14.42 -5.74 -13.08
C THR A 168 -14.96 -6.83 -14.00
N ASP A 169 -14.58 -8.09 -13.77
CA ASP A 169 -15.13 -9.26 -14.46
C ASP A 169 -15.45 -10.37 -13.44
N PRO A 170 -16.65 -10.33 -12.82
CA PRO A 170 -17.04 -11.25 -11.76
C PRO A 170 -17.52 -12.62 -12.29
N SER A 171 -17.48 -12.86 -13.61
CA SER A 171 -18.14 -14.03 -14.21
C SER A 171 -17.41 -15.37 -14.03
N SER A 172 -16.14 -15.33 -13.62
CA SER A 172 -15.26 -16.50 -13.60
C SER A 172 -14.46 -16.65 -12.31
N ALA A 173 -14.22 -17.90 -11.91
CA ALA A 173 -13.42 -18.25 -10.74
C ALA A 173 -11.99 -17.68 -10.76
N ASP A 174 -11.45 -17.27 -11.90
CA ASP A 174 -10.14 -16.62 -12.08
C ASP A 174 -10.19 -15.09 -12.10
N ALA A 175 -11.37 -14.47 -11.90
CA ALA A 175 -11.59 -13.03 -11.81
C ALA A 175 -10.48 -12.30 -11.05
N THR A 176 -10.04 -11.16 -11.58
CA THR A 176 -9.03 -10.33 -10.93
C THR A 176 -9.67 -9.61 -9.74
N LEU A 177 -9.37 -10.11 -8.53
CA LEU A 177 -9.66 -9.43 -7.27
C LEU A 177 -9.00 -8.04 -7.17
N ASN A 178 -9.79 -7.00 -6.94
CA ASN A 178 -9.26 -5.72 -6.46
C ASN A 178 -8.77 -5.86 -5.00
N MET A 179 -8.08 -4.86 -4.47
CA MET A 179 -7.62 -4.88 -3.08
C MET A 179 -8.81 -4.95 -2.10
N HIS A 180 -8.67 -5.69 -1.00
CA HIS A 180 -9.67 -5.78 0.08
C HIS A 180 -9.77 -4.47 0.89
N ASN A 181 -10.30 -3.42 0.28
CA ASN A 181 -10.45 -2.07 0.85
C ASN A 181 -11.56 -1.97 1.91
N GLY A 182 -12.51 -2.90 1.94
CA GLY A 182 -13.57 -2.96 2.93
C GLY A 182 -13.06 -3.30 4.33
N GLY A 183 -11.97 -4.07 4.43
CA GLY A 183 -11.29 -4.35 5.68
C GLY A 183 -10.59 -5.70 5.69
N TYR A 184 -9.65 -5.86 6.61
CA TYR A 184 -8.93 -7.09 6.85
C TYR A 184 -8.42 -7.14 8.29
N GLY A 185 -8.09 -8.32 8.79
CA GLY A 185 -7.54 -8.49 10.13
C GLY A 185 -7.41 -9.94 10.54
N SER A 186 -7.18 -10.16 11.83
CA SER A 186 -7.10 -11.50 12.43
C SER A 186 -7.90 -11.56 13.74
N PHE A 187 -8.36 -12.76 14.09
CA PHE A 187 -9.07 -13.04 15.34
C PHE A 187 -8.68 -14.41 15.90
N GLY A 188 -8.88 -14.61 17.19
CA GLY A 188 -8.66 -15.90 17.85
C GLY A 188 -9.94 -16.74 17.88
N MET A 189 -9.85 -18.00 17.48
CA MET A 189 -10.93 -18.99 17.54
C MET A 189 -10.52 -20.19 18.40
N THR A 190 -11.25 -20.44 19.48
CA THR A 190 -11.10 -21.68 20.25
C THR A 190 -11.58 -22.86 19.41
N VAL A 191 -10.71 -23.85 19.20
CA VAL A 191 -10.98 -25.00 18.33
C VAL A 191 -12.11 -25.86 18.88
N ALA A 192 -12.11 -26.12 20.18
CA ALA A 192 -13.14 -26.93 20.83
C ALA A 192 -14.57 -26.36 20.65
N ASP A 193 -14.70 -25.03 20.62
CA ASP A 193 -15.99 -24.34 20.45
C ASP A 193 -16.51 -24.41 19.01
N ALA A 194 -15.65 -24.74 18.03
CA ALA A 194 -16.05 -24.99 16.64
C ALA A 194 -16.42 -26.46 16.38
N GLN A 195 -16.12 -27.40 17.30
CA GLN A 195 -16.32 -28.83 17.09
C GLN A 195 -17.75 -29.28 17.42
N SER A 196 -18.37 -30.03 16.53
CA SER A 196 -19.73 -30.55 16.71
C SER A 196 -19.87 -32.03 16.35
N ALA A 197 -20.72 -32.74 17.08
CA ALA A 197 -21.16 -34.09 16.72
C ALA A 197 -22.12 -34.08 15.52
N GLU A 198 -22.78 -32.95 15.25
CA GLU A 198 -23.72 -32.76 14.14
C GLU A 198 -23.03 -32.42 12.81
N PHE A 199 -21.69 -32.36 12.79
CA PHE A 199 -20.93 -31.96 11.62
C PHE A 199 -21.28 -32.79 10.38
N GLU A 200 -21.37 -34.12 10.50
CA GLU A 200 -21.69 -35.00 9.37
C GLU A 200 -23.12 -34.76 8.85
N THR A 201 -24.06 -34.47 9.75
CA THR A 201 -25.44 -34.08 9.41
C THR A 201 -25.43 -32.79 8.59
N TRP A 202 -24.66 -31.78 9.01
CA TRP A 202 -24.53 -30.51 8.31
C TRP A 202 -23.77 -30.62 6.99
N ALA A 203 -22.72 -31.45 6.93
CA ALA A 203 -21.93 -31.69 5.73
C ALA A 203 -22.78 -32.36 4.64
N ALA A 204 -23.72 -33.22 5.01
CA ALA A 204 -24.67 -33.84 4.08
C ALA A 204 -25.66 -32.84 3.46
N MET A 205 -25.83 -31.64 4.02
CA MET A 205 -26.64 -30.56 3.44
C MET A 205 -25.97 -29.91 2.22
N ALA A 206 -24.67 -30.12 2.03
CA ALA A 206 -23.94 -29.57 0.90
C ALA A 206 -24.40 -30.21 -0.40
N THR A 207 -25.10 -29.43 -1.22
CA THR A 207 -25.74 -29.88 -2.46
C THR A 207 -25.42 -28.88 -3.58
N GLY A 208 -24.76 -29.36 -4.63
CA GLY A 208 -24.28 -28.54 -5.75
C GLY A 208 -23.14 -29.23 -6.49
N THR A 209 -22.81 -28.75 -7.69
CA THR A 209 -21.57 -29.15 -8.39
C THR A 209 -20.37 -28.81 -7.51
N SER A 210 -19.59 -29.82 -7.13
CA SER A 210 -18.31 -29.65 -6.45
C SER A 210 -17.41 -28.76 -7.32
N GLY A 211 -16.99 -27.61 -6.81
CA GLY A 211 -15.92 -26.83 -7.42
C GLY A 211 -14.61 -27.59 -7.23
N ASN A 212 -14.32 -28.56 -8.09
CA ASN A 212 -12.98 -29.13 -8.18
C ASN A 212 -12.08 -28.09 -8.84
N SER A 213 -10.89 -27.92 -8.27
CA SER A 213 -9.71 -27.24 -8.82
C SER A 213 -9.87 -26.80 -10.29
N GLY A 214 -10.40 -25.59 -10.50
CA GLY A 214 -10.40 -24.93 -11.81
C GLY A 214 -11.73 -24.82 -12.58
N ASN A 215 -12.91 -25.16 -12.05
CA ASN A 215 -14.17 -24.89 -12.77
C ASN A 215 -15.20 -24.10 -11.95
N SER A 216 -15.58 -22.94 -12.51
CA SER A 216 -16.66 -22.06 -12.05
C SER A 216 -18.02 -22.77 -12.08
N THR A 217 -18.87 -22.49 -11.09
CA THR A 217 -20.33 -22.60 -11.25
C THR A 217 -20.81 -21.40 -12.05
N ALA A 218 -21.11 -21.59 -13.34
CA ALA A 218 -21.86 -20.62 -14.14
C ALA A 218 -22.90 -21.34 -15.03
N PRO A 219 -24.04 -20.71 -15.36
CA PRO A 219 -25.31 -21.41 -15.61
C PRO A 219 -25.63 -21.67 -17.10
N THR A 220 -26.56 -22.60 -17.33
CA THR A 220 -27.15 -22.88 -18.64
C THR A 220 -28.29 -21.91 -19.02
N THR A 221 -28.11 -21.25 -20.17
CA THR A 221 -29.08 -20.76 -21.17
C THR A 221 -30.16 -19.73 -20.81
N GLY A 222 -30.11 -18.58 -21.49
CA GLY A 222 -31.23 -18.07 -22.30
C GLY A 222 -31.66 -16.62 -22.04
N GLY A 223 -31.13 -15.67 -22.82
CA GLY A 223 -31.68 -14.31 -22.85
C GLY A 223 -30.77 -13.29 -23.52
N SER A 224 -30.89 -13.15 -24.84
CA SER A 224 -30.24 -12.10 -25.63
C SER A 224 -30.69 -10.72 -25.17
N LEU A 225 -29.80 -9.96 -24.52
CA LEU A 225 -29.83 -8.50 -24.52
C LEU A 225 -28.40 -7.97 -24.67
N THR A 226 -28.22 -7.23 -25.75
CA THR A 226 -27.00 -6.53 -26.14
C THR A 226 -26.62 -5.47 -25.10
N ASN A 227 -25.45 -5.60 -24.48
CA ASN A 227 -24.68 -4.44 -24.03
C ASN A 227 -23.18 -4.80 -23.95
N GLY A 228 -22.34 -3.82 -24.28
CA GLY A 228 -21.03 -4.04 -24.88
C GLY A 228 -20.02 -4.77 -23.99
N THR A 229 -19.60 -5.93 -24.47
CA THR A 229 -18.33 -6.57 -24.12
C THR A 229 -17.18 -5.72 -24.67
N THR A 230 -16.40 -5.09 -23.79
CA THR A 230 -15.00 -4.77 -24.12
C THR A 230 -14.15 -5.97 -23.70
N THR A 231 -14.02 -6.93 -24.61
CA THR A 231 -12.84 -7.77 -24.74
C THR A 231 -11.59 -6.88 -24.60
N PRO A 232 -10.43 -7.35 -24.07
CA PRO A 232 -9.17 -6.67 -24.37
C PRO A 232 -9.02 -6.70 -25.90
N GLN A 233 -9.44 -5.62 -26.55
CA GLN A 233 -9.13 -5.40 -27.93
C GLN A 233 -7.61 -5.45 -28.04
N ASN A 234 -7.10 -5.83 -29.20
CA ASN A 234 -5.85 -5.25 -29.67
C ASN A 234 -6.02 -3.73 -29.60
N THR A 235 -5.71 -3.11 -28.47
CA THR A 235 -5.73 -1.66 -28.29
C THR A 235 -4.54 -1.15 -29.07
N THR A 236 -4.78 -0.90 -30.35
CA THR A 236 -3.83 -0.19 -31.19
C THR A 236 -3.67 1.18 -30.54
N ALA A 237 -2.51 1.42 -29.93
CA ALA A 237 -2.26 2.67 -29.26
C ALA A 237 -2.37 3.82 -30.28
N THR A 238 -3.16 4.83 -29.95
CA THR A 238 -3.22 6.04 -30.77
C THR A 238 -1.95 6.84 -30.54
N VAL A 239 -1.50 7.57 -31.56
CA VAL A 239 -0.32 8.43 -31.44
C VAL A 239 -0.82 9.85 -31.22
N SER A 240 -0.32 10.51 -30.19
CA SER A 240 -0.60 11.93 -29.95
C SER A 240 0.05 12.78 -31.04
N ASP A 241 -0.66 13.82 -31.49
CA ASP A 241 -0.12 14.80 -32.45
C ASP A 241 0.93 15.72 -31.80
N SER A 242 1.01 15.77 -30.47
CA SER A 242 1.99 16.56 -29.72
C SER A 242 3.33 15.81 -29.56
N THR A 243 4.42 16.57 -29.62
CA THR A 243 5.79 16.09 -29.41
C THR A 243 6.52 16.99 -28.41
N TYR A 244 7.49 16.42 -27.69
CA TYR A 244 8.20 17.11 -26.61
C TYR A 244 9.70 16.84 -26.67
N ASP A 245 10.53 17.79 -26.23
CA ASP A 245 11.97 17.55 -26.08
C ASP A 245 12.25 16.58 -24.94
N TYR A 246 11.44 16.64 -23.89
CA TYR A 246 11.52 15.74 -22.75
C TYR A 246 10.15 15.22 -22.33
N ILE A 247 10.07 13.92 -22.08
CA ILE A 247 8.93 13.31 -21.38
C ILE A 247 9.44 12.77 -20.04
N VAL A 248 8.88 13.29 -18.95
CA VAL A 248 9.19 12.87 -17.58
C VAL A 248 8.06 11.98 -17.06
N CYS A 249 8.39 10.75 -16.69
CA CYS A 249 7.42 9.72 -16.31
C CYS A 249 7.36 9.56 -14.79
N GLY A 250 6.35 10.14 -14.15
CA GLY A 250 6.08 10.08 -12.71
C GLY A 250 6.14 11.47 -12.07
N GLY A 251 5.02 11.95 -11.55
CA GLY A 251 4.86 13.22 -10.83
C GLY A 251 5.30 13.16 -9.36
N GLY A 252 6.29 12.32 -9.03
CA GLY A 252 6.90 12.26 -7.70
C GLY A 252 7.91 13.40 -7.45
N PRO A 253 8.65 13.38 -6.33
CA PRO A 253 9.60 14.46 -6.00
C PRO A 253 10.69 14.64 -7.06
N ALA A 254 11.30 13.55 -7.50
CA ALA A 254 12.33 13.61 -8.55
C ALA A 254 11.77 14.10 -9.89
N GLY A 255 10.60 13.61 -10.29
CA GLY A 255 10.00 13.95 -11.58
C GLY A 255 9.51 15.40 -11.65
N ILE A 256 8.87 15.91 -10.60
CA ILE A 256 8.47 17.32 -10.55
C ILE A 256 9.70 18.24 -10.63
N ILE A 257 10.73 17.98 -9.81
CA ILE A 257 11.95 18.80 -9.80
C ILE A 257 12.65 18.73 -11.16
N ALA A 258 12.84 17.53 -11.72
CA ALA A 258 13.49 17.37 -13.02
C ALA A 258 12.72 18.08 -14.13
N ALA A 259 11.39 17.95 -14.16
CA ALA A 259 10.57 18.56 -15.19
C ALA A 259 10.64 20.08 -15.16
N GLU A 260 10.58 20.71 -13.98
CA GLU A 260 10.78 22.16 -13.85
C GLU A 260 12.17 22.59 -14.35
N ARG A 261 13.24 21.96 -13.83
CA ARG A 261 14.62 22.36 -14.17
C ARG A 261 14.93 22.19 -15.65
N ILE A 262 14.31 21.20 -16.31
CA ILE A 262 14.43 21.03 -17.76
C ILE A 262 13.61 22.08 -18.50
N ALA A 263 12.39 22.38 -18.05
CA ALA A 263 11.56 23.40 -18.67
C ALA A 263 12.22 24.80 -18.55
N GLU A 264 12.91 25.12 -17.45
CA GLU A 264 13.69 26.35 -17.29
C GLU A 264 14.79 26.53 -18.36
N SER A 265 15.26 25.44 -18.99
CA SER A 265 16.22 25.52 -20.10
C SER A 265 15.61 25.96 -21.43
N GLY A 266 14.28 26.08 -21.51
CA GLY A 266 13.52 26.38 -22.72
C GLY A 266 13.08 25.15 -23.53
N ALA A 267 13.42 23.94 -23.08
CA ALA A 267 13.00 22.69 -23.71
C ALA A 267 11.51 22.41 -23.42
N SER A 268 10.77 21.88 -24.40
CA SER A 268 9.38 21.44 -24.19
C SER A 268 9.32 20.18 -23.33
N VAL A 269 8.50 20.20 -22.26
CA VAL A 269 8.45 19.12 -21.26
C VAL A 269 7.01 18.64 -21.04
N LEU A 270 6.81 17.33 -21.14
CA LEU A 270 5.60 16.65 -20.67
C LEU A 270 5.88 15.88 -19.38
N LEU A 271 5.21 16.24 -18.29
CA LEU A 271 5.20 15.47 -17.05
C LEU A 271 3.94 14.58 -17.00
N LEU A 272 4.15 13.27 -16.91
CA LEU A 272 3.08 12.27 -16.82
C LEU A 272 2.97 11.75 -15.39
N GLU A 273 1.78 11.72 -14.83
CA GLU A 273 1.47 11.11 -13.54
C GLU A 273 0.32 10.13 -13.69
N ARG A 274 0.46 8.93 -13.13
CA ARG A 274 -0.55 7.89 -13.22
C ARG A 274 -1.77 8.14 -12.35
N GLY A 275 -1.58 8.85 -11.25
CA GLY A 275 -2.63 9.21 -10.30
C GLY A 275 -3.28 10.56 -10.59
N GLY A 276 -4.32 10.84 -9.80
CA GLY A 276 -5.04 12.11 -9.81
C GLY A 276 -4.35 13.23 -9.03
N PRO A 277 -5.03 14.38 -8.87
CA PRO A 277 -4.55 15.47 -8.03
C PRO A 277 -4.43 15.03 -6.56
N SER A 278 -3.59 15.71 -5.79
CA SER A 278 -3.32 15.38 -4.39
C SER A 278 -3.82 16.45 -3.44
N LEU A 279 -3.24 17.64 -3.49
CA LEU A 279 -3.57 18.78 -2.63
C LEU A 279 -4.78 19.54 -3.18
N ALA A 280 -5.51 20.25 -2.32
CA ALA A 280 -6.73 20.96 -2.73
C ALA A 280 -6.46 21.93 -3.90
N PHE A 281 -5.37 22.71 -3.82
CA PHE A 281 -5.01 23.66 -4.88
C PHE A 281 -4.59 22.99 -6.21
N THR A 282 -4.25 21.69 -6.19
CA THR A 282 -3.98 20.92 -7.41
C THR A 282 -5.26 20.42 -8.10
N GLY A 283 -6.43 20.74 -7.55
CA GLY A 283 -7.74 20.35 -8.07
C GLY A 283 -8.31 19.08 -7.43
N ASN A 284 -7.79 18.63 -6.29
CA ASN A 284 -8.40 17.53 -5.55
C ASN A 284 -9.64 18.02 -4.78
N ASN A 285 -10.80 17.47 -5.12
CA ASN A 285 -12.09 17.86 -4.57
C ASN A 285 -12.52 17.02 -3.35
N ASP A 286 -11.76 15.97 -2.99
CA ASP A 286 -11.98 15.14 -1.80
C ASP A 286 -11.46 15.86 -0.55
N THR A 287 -12.10 16.98 -0.26
CA THR A 287 -11.75 17.89 0.84
C THR A 287 -12.32 17.41 2.18
N LEU A 288 -11.78 17.92 3.28
CA LEU A 288 -12.19 17.47 4.60
C LEU A 288 -13.57 18.05 4.98
N PRO A 289 -14.46 17.28 5.63
CA PRO A 289 -15.81 17.75 5.99
C PRO A 289 -15.83 19.03 6.85
N TRP A 290 -14.77 19.27 7.60
CA TRP A 290 -14.61 20.43 8.47
C TRP A 290 -13.84 21.59 7.82
N ASN A 291 -13.25 21.39 6.63
CA ASN A 291 -12.55 22.45 5.89
C ASN A 291 -12.45 22.11 4.39
N SER A 292 -13.22 22.84 3.58
CA SER A 292 -13.29 22.67 2.12
C SER A 292 -12.08 23.23 1.36
N SER A 293 -11.09 23.80 2.03
CA SER A 293 -9.88 24.36 1.40
C SER A 293 -8.67 23.44 1.50
N VAL A 294 -8.81 22.28 2.16
CA VAL A 294 -7.73 21.31 2.37
C VAL A 294 -8.25 19.89 2.18
N THR A 295 -7.37 19.02 1.70
CA THR A 295 -7.60 17.57 1.63
C THR A 295 -6.92 16.87 2.81
N MET A 296 -7.11 15.56 2.94
CA MET A 296 -6.34 14.78 3.92
C MET A 296 -4.82 14.82 3.71
N TYR A 297 -4.35 15.12 2.50
CA TYR A 297 -2.93 15.20 2.18
C TYR A 297 -2.32 16.55 2.57
N ASP A 298 -3.12 17.62 2.58
CA ASP A 298 -2.69 18.97 2.96
C ASP A 298 -2.37 19.08 4.46
N VAL A 299 -3.13 18.38 5.31
CA VAL A 299 -3.10 18.50 6.77
C VAL A 299 -2.01 17.61 7.39
N PRO A 300 -0.95 18.17 7.99
CA PRO A 300 0.17 17.37 8.52
C PRO A 300 -0.23 16.36 9.60
N GLY A 301 -1.16 16.74 10.48
CA GLY A 301 -1.62 15.88 11.58
C GLY A 301 -2.33 14.60 11.09
N LEU A 302 -2.76 14.54 9.83
CA LEU A 302 -3.42 13.38 9.25
C LEU A 302 -2.45 12.37 8.61
N SER A 303 -1.15 12.62 8.57
CA SER A 303 -0.18 11.77 7.85
C SER A 303 -0.17 10.30 8.30
N TYR A 304 -0.51 10.03 9.56
CA TYR A 304 -0.60 8.67 10.12
C TYR A 304 -2.01 8.08 10.09
N TYR A 305 -2.99 8.86 9.61
CA TYR A 305 -4.41 8.56 9.71
C TYR A 305 -5.14 8.61 8.36
N LEU A 306 -4.42 8.71 7.24
CA LEU A 306 -4.97 8.83 5.89
C LEU A 306 -6.05 7.77 5.60
N ASN A 307 -5.78 6.50 5.93
CA ASN A 307 -6.72 5.38 5.69
C ASN A 307 -7.99 5.43 6.56
N GLN A 308 -8.05 6.29 7.57
CA GLN A 308 -9.23 6.45 8.43
C GLN A 308 -10.08 7.66 8.05
N VAL A 309 -9.53 8.57 7.24
CA VAL A 309 -10.22 9.81 6.81
C VAL A 309 -10.64 9.78 5.35
N GLY A 310 -10.02 8.94 4.52
CA GLY A 310 -10.40 8.78 3.11
C GLY A 310 -9.72 7.58 2.44
N GLU A 311 -10.06 7.37 1.17
CA GLU A 311 -9.38 6.38 0.34
C GLU A 311 -7.99 6.91 -0.05
N ASN A 312 -6.97 6.28 0.51
CA ASN A 312 -5.58 6.59 0.25
C ASN A 312 -5.21 6.18 -1.18
N ALA A 313 -4.69 7.12 -1.96
CA ALA A 313 -4.27 6.90 -3.35
C ALA A 313 -2.92 6.16 -3.43
N LEU A 314 -2.87 4.95 -2.90
CA LEU A 314 -1.72 4.07 -3.01
C LEU A 314 -1.74 3.29 -4.32
N CYS A 315 -0.56 2.93 -4.80
CA CYS A 315 -0.38 2.05 -5.93
C CYS A 315 -0.86 0.64 -5.58
N THR A 316 -1.71 0.09 -6.44
CA THR A 316 -2.30 -1.26 -6.27
C THR A 316 -1.48 -2.36 -6.95
N ASP A 317 -0.44 -1.98 -7.70
CA ASP A 317 0.37 -2.87 -8.52
C ASP A 317 1.86 -2.81 -8.16
N THR A 318 2.17 -2.50 -6.89
CA THR A 318 3.52 -2.47 -6.33
C THR A 318 3.66 -3.48 -5.19
N ALA A 319 4.89 -3.97 -4.96
CA ALA A 319 5.15 -4.97 -3.92
C ALA A 319 5.02 -4.42 -2.49
N ASP A 320 5.09 -3.10 -2.34
CA ASP A 320 4.93 -2.38 -1.08
C ASP A 320 4.18 -1.05 -1.30
N GLN A 321 3.96 -0.28 -0.24
CA GLN A 321 3.27 1.00 -0.24
C GLN A 321 4.01 2.04 -1.07
N ALA A 322 3.33 2.56 -2.09
CA ALA A 322 3.78 3.71 -2.87
C ALA A 322 2.58 4.62 -3.15
N GLY A 323 2.79 5.95 -3.12
CA GLY A 323 1.74 6.90 -3.51
C GLY A 323 1.58 6.95 -5.04
N CYS A 324 0.35 6.79 -5.52
CA CYS A 324 -0.08 6.88 -6.91
C CYS A 324 -1.03 8.08 -7.07
N LEU A 325 -0.49 9.27 -6.87
CA LEU A 325 -1.12 10.59 -6.96
C LEU A 325 -0.03 11.63 -7.25
N LEU A 326 -0.42 12.83 -7.69
CA LEU A 326 0.52 13.93 -7.91
C LEU A 326 1.35 14.22 -6.64
N GLY A 327 2.67 14.12 -6.72
CA GLY A 327 3.60 14.19 -5.59
C GLY A 327 4.09 12.82 -5.09
N GLY A 328 3.44 11.74 -5.48
CA GLY A 328 3.80 10.36 -5.15
C GLY A 328 3.95 10.14 -3.64
N GLY A 329 5.05 9.49 -3.24
CA GLY A 329 5.36 9.20 -1.84
C GLY A 329 5.37 10.44 -0.92
N THR A 330 5.62 11.64 -1.44
CA THR A 330 5.65 12.87 -0.61
C THR A 330 4.29 13.27 -0.07
N MET A 331 3.19 12.77 -0.64
CA MET A 331 1.83 13.06 -0.18
C MET A 331 1.35 12.08 0.89
N VAL A 332 1.92 10.87 0.92
CA VAL A 332 1.51 9.79 1.83
C VAL A 332 2.54 9.51 2.94
N ASN A 333 3.68 10.20 2.93
CA ASN A 333 4.71 10.06 3.96
C ASN A 333 4.40 10.91 5.21
N ALA A 334 5.25 10.74 6.23
CA ALA A 334 5.20 11.49 7.48
C ALA A 334 6.08 12.77 7.48
N MET A 335 6.37 13.33 6.31
CA MET A 335 6.99 14.66 6.09
C MET A 335 8.39 14.89 6.69
N MET A 336 9.03 13.87 7.23
CA MET A 336 10.40 13.99 7.74
C MET A 336 11.35 14.50 6.65
N PHE A 337 12.16 15.51 7.00
CA PHE A 337 12.95 16.26 6.02
C PHE A 337 14.38 16.47 6.51
N VAL A 338 15.29 15.59 6.08
CA VAL A 338 16.63 15.49 6.64
C VAL A 338 17.66 15.91 5.62
N LYS A 339 18.44 16.96 5.91
CA LYS A 339 19.60 17.35 5.10
C LYS A 339 20.61 16.19 5.05
N PRO A 340 21.00 15.71 3.85
CA PRO A 340 21.81 14.51 3.71
C PRO A 340 23.21 14.72 4.27
N GLN A 341 23.86 13.66 4.75
CA GLN A 341 25.26 13.72 5.16
C GLN A 341 26.16 13.71 3.93
N SER A 342 27.33 14.36 4.00
CA SER A 342 28.35 14.23 2.94
C SER A 342 28.70 12.76 2.68
N ARG A 343 28.84 11.97 3.75
CA ARG A 343 29.15 10.54 3.70
C ARG A 343 28.14 9.70 2.92
N ASP A 344 26.85 10.09 2.88
CA ASP A 344 25.82 9.37 2.12
C ASP A 344 26.16 9.33 0.62
N PHE A 345 26.89 10.35 0.14
CA PHE A 345 27.39 10.46 -1.23
C PHE A 345 28.84 9.98 -1.34
N ASP A 346 29.69 10.32 -0.37
CA ASP A 346 31.13 10.05 -0.48
C ASP A 346 31.49 8.56 -0.38
N ASP A 347 30.69 7.75 0.31
CA ASP A 347 30.97 6.33 0.52
C ASP A 347 30.79 5.49 -0.76
N ASN A 348 29.54 5.32 -1.21
CA ASN A 348 29.20 4.33 -2.25
C ASN A 348 28.82 4.90 -3.61
N TRP A 349 28.63 6.22 -3.76
CA TRP A 349 28.32 6.80 -5.06
C TRP A 349 29.56 6.91 -5.96
N PRO A 350 29.43 6.79 -7.28
CA PRO A 350 30.56 6.90 -8.20
C PRO A 350 31.08 8.34 -8.30
N THR A 351 32.24 8.51 -8.93
CA THR A 351 32.76 9.82 -9.33
C THR A 351 31.73 10.61 -10.14
N GLY A 352 31.57 11.90 -9.83
CA GLY A 352 30.51 12.76 -10.39
C GLY A 352 29.23 12.81 -9.56
N TRP A 353 29.15 12.00 -8.50
CA TRP A 353 28.06 11.98 -7.52
C TRP A 353 28.57 12.05 -6.07
N LYS A 354 29.83 12.44 -5.88
CA LYS A 354 30.38 12.68 -4.53
C LYS A 354 29.74 13.93 -3.94
N TRP A 355 29.86 14.14 -2.63
CA TRP A 355 29.22 15.28 -1.97
C TRP A 355 29.61 16.62 -2.59
N SER A 356 30.88 16.77 -2.99
CA SER A 356 31.37 17.94 -3.72
C SER A 356 30.64 18.21 -5.03
N ASP A 357 30.11 17.17 -5.68
CA ASP A 357 29.42 17.26 -6.96
C ASP A 357 27.92 17.60 -6.80
N VAL A 358 27.32 17.25 -5.66
CA VAL A 358 25.86 17.36 -5.44
C VAL A 358 25.45 18.37 -4.37
N SER A 359 26.38 18.84 -3.54
CA SER A 359 26.10 19.75 -2.42
C SER A 359 25.35 21.01 -2.85
N GLU A 360 25.74 21.65 -3.95
CA GLU A 360 25.02 22.82 -4.48
C GLU A 360 23.58 22.48 -4.89
N ALA A 361 23.32 21.28 -5.41
CA ALA A 361 21.97 20.84 -5.74
C ALA A 361 21.14 20.58 -4.48
N ALA A 362 21.75 20.01 -3.44
CA ALA A 362 21.13 19.89 -2.14
C ALA A 362 20.80 21.28 -1.56
N ASP A 363 21.73 22.23 -1.59
CA ASP A 363 21.50 23.58 -1.05
C ASP A 363 20.34 24.29 -1.76
N ARG A 364 20.24 24.19 -3.10
CA ARG A 364 19.07 24.72 -3.85
C ARG A 364 17.74 24.09 -3.42
N LEU A 365 17.74 22.81 -3.00
CA LEU A 365 16.54 22.16 -2.48
C LEU A 365 16.14 22.71 -1.12
N TYR A 366 17.10 22.85 -0.21
CA TYR A 366 16.85 23.34 1.15
C TYR A 366 16.60 24.85 1.20
N GLU A 367 17.11 25.62 0.23
CA GLU A 367 16.75 27.03 0.07
C GLU A 367 15.28 27.18 -0.34
N ARG A 368 14.81 26.34 -1.26
CA ARG A 368 13.41 26.39 -1.74
C ARG A 368 12.42 25.74 -0.77
N ASN A 369 12.83 24.68 -0.08
CA ASN A 369 12.08 24.03 0.98
C ASN A 369 12.95 24.04 2.25
N PRO A 370 12.89 25.08 3.08
CA PRO A 370 13.70 25.11 4.31
C PRO A 370 13.24 24.07 5.34
N GLY A 371 11.98 23.65 5.28
CA GLY A 371 11.36 22.85 6.33
C GLY A 371 11.23 23.64 7.64
N GLN A 372 10.77 22.96 8.68
CA GLN A 372 10.66 23.54 10.02
C GLN A 372 10.77 22.49 11.12
N ASN A 373 11.28 22.91 12.28
CA ASN A 373 11.39 22.09 13.48
C ASN A 373 10.73 22.75 14.71
N TYR A 374 10.14 23.94 14.56
CA TYR A 374 9.62 24.79 15.64
C TYR A 374 8.21 24.40 16.13
N GLY A 375 7.54 23.44 15.47
CA GLY A 375 6.22 22.97 15.85
C GLY A 375 5.13 23.58 15.00
N SER A 376 4.54 24.68 15.50
CA SER A 376 3.43 25.44 14.90
C SER A 376 3.78 26.93 14.76
N GLU A 377 3.04 27.67 13.92
CA GLU A 377 3.30 29.10 13.65
C GLU A 377 3.14 30.01 14.88
N ASP A 378 2.45 29.56 15.92
CA ASP A 378 2.37 30.24 17.22
C ASP A 378 3.60 30.04 18.12
N GLY A 379 4.62 29.31 17.63
CA GLY A 379 5.85 29.00 18.35
C GLY A 379 5.69 27.91 19.40
N LEU A 380 4.54 27.23 19.46
CA LEU A 380 4.28 26.15 20.40
C LEU A 380 4.46 24.77 19.75
N ARG A 381 4.76 23.77 20.59
CA ARG A 381 4.72 22.36 20.22
C ARG A 381 3.58 21.69 20.95
N TYR A 382 2.75 21.00 20.18
CA TYR A 382 1.62 20.28 20.71
C TYR A 382 1.94 18.81 20.90
N ASN A 383 1.44 18.21 21.97
CA ASN A 383 1.67 16.80 22.32
C ASN A 383 3.16 16.43 22.44
N ASP A 384 3.98 17.33 23.00
CA ASP A 384 5.43 17.19 23.07
C ASP A 384 5.92 16.39 24.29
N GLU A 385 5.03 15.73 25.02
CA GLU A 385 5.38 15.00 26.25
C GLU A 385 6.38 13.86 25.99
N ALA A 386 6.28 13.19 24.82
CA ALA A 386 7.23 12.17 24.42
C ALA A 386 8.65 12.74 24.25
N TYR A 387 8.78 13.97 23.73
CA TYR A 387 10.06 14.67 23.68
C TYR A 387 10.59 14.91 25.09
N GLY A 388 9.75 15.42 25.99
CA GLY A 388 10.14 15.70 27.38
C GLY A 388 10.63 14.48 28.16
N VAL A 389 10.11 13.28 27.87
CA VAL A 389 10.62 12.03 28.47
C VAL A 389 11.92 11.58 27.81
N LEU A 390 11.96 11.54 26.48
CA LEU A 390 13.07 10.95 25.73
C LEU A 390 14.32 11.83 25.72
N SER A 391 14.17 13.15 25.61
CA SER A 391 15.29 14.10 25.69
C SER A 391 16.03 13.99 27.03
N LYS A 392 15.30 13.90 28.15
CA LYS A 392 15.89 13.66 29.48
C LYS A 392 16.65 12.35 29.54
N PHE A 393 16.07 11.28 29.00
CA PHE A 393 16.71 9.96 28.96
C PHE A 393 18.00 10.00 28.14
N LEU A 394 17.96 10.53 26.91
CA LEU A 394 19.11 10.58 26.01
C LEU A 394 20.20 11.51 26.57
N GLY A 395 19.84 12.71 27.03
CA GLY A 395 20.77 13.66 27.65
C GLY A 395 21.44 13.09 28.90
N ALA A 396 20.70 12.36 29.75
CA ALA A 396 21.28 11.67 30.91
C ALA A 396 22.25 10.53 30.54
N ASN A 397 22.16 10.01 29.31
CA ASN A 397 23.06 9.00 28.75
C ASN A 397 24.15 9.61 27.84
N GLY A 398 24.37 10.93 27.92
CA GLY A 398 25.49 11.60 27.24
C GLY A 398 25.24 11.96 25.78
N TRP A 399 23.99 11.87 25.30
CA TRP A 399 23.65 12.31 23.95
C TRP A 399 23.53 13.84 23.90
N THR A 400 23.79 14.41 22.71
CA THR A 400 23.75 15.86 22.50
C THR A 400 22.46 16.28 21.79
N GLU A 401 21.77 17.27 22.35
CA GLU A 401 20.65 17.92 21.66
C GLU A 401 21.19 18.83 20.54
N THR A 402 20.62 18.73 19.35
CA THR A 402 20.98 19.57 18.21
C THR A 402 19.74 20.03 17.46
N ASP A 403 19.86 21.19 16.83
CA ASP A 403 18.91 21.59 15.79
C ASP A 403 19.07 20.65 14.58
N LEU A 404 18.00 19.97 14.16
CA LEU A 404 18.04 19.00 13.06
C LEU A 404 17.86 19.63 11.67
N ILE A 405 17.65 20.95 11.59
CA ILE A 405 17.60 21.75 10.37
C ILE A 405 18.89 22.56 10.22
N ASP A 406 19.19 23.40 11.21
CA ASP A 406 20.29 24.38 11.15
C ASP A 406 21.60 23.86 11.75
N GLY A 407 21.56 22.74 12.49
CA GLY A 407 22.75 22.10 13.03
C GLY A 407 23.63 21.44 11.95
N ASP A 408 24.82 21.02 12.35
CA ASP A 408 25.72 20.30 11.45
C ASP A 408 25.09 18.97 10.99
N HIS A 409 24.67 18.94 9.73
CA HIS A 409 24.05 17.77 9.13
C HIS A 409 24.97 16.54 9.10
N ASN A 410 26.29 16.71 9.24
CA ASN A 410 27.25 15.60 9.33
C ASN A 410 27.41 15.06 10.76
N ALA A 411 27.01 15.82 11.79
CA ALA A 411 27.08 15.39 13.19
C ALA A 411 25.88 14.48 13.53
N ARG A 412 25.99 13.18 13.21
CA ARG A 412 24.92 12.17 13.40
C ARG A 412 25.29 11.00 14.32
N THR A 413 26.16 11.24 15.30
CA THR A 413 26.54 10.24 16.30
C THR A 413 26.12 10.72 17.69
N ASP A 414 25.30 9.93 18.38
CA ASP A 414 24.74 10.21 19.71
C ASP A 414 24.08 11.60 19.82
N VAL A 415 23.28 11.94 18.81
CA VAL A 415 22.53 13.21 18.75
C VAL A 415 21.03 12.98 18.75
N TYR A 416 20.29 13.94 19.31
CA TYR A 416 18.83 13.98 19.22
C TYR A 416 18.32 15.41 19.03
N GLY A 417 17.07 15.55 18.61
CA GLY A 417 16.42 16.86 18.52
C GLY A 417 14.96 16.75 18.11
N HIS A 418 14.28 17.89 18.08
CA HIS A 418 12.93 17.96 17.54
C HIS A 418 12.92 17.64 16.04
N PRO A 419 11.95 16.86 15.54
CA PRO A 419 11.91 16.44 14.14
C PRO A 419 11.93 17.63 13.19
N SER A 420 12.67 17.49 12.09
CA SER A 420 12.53 18.35 10.93
C SER A 420 11.41 17.84 10.04
N TRP A 421 10.46 18.71 9.71
CA TRP A 421 9.37 18.42 8.79
C TRP A 421 9.39 19.35 7.58
N ASN A 422 9.02 18.80 6.42
CA ASN A 422 8.80 19.56 5.20
C ASN A 422 7.40 20.21 5.23
N LEU A 423 7.25 21.21 6.09
CA LEU A 423 6.01 21.96 6.31
C LEU A 423 6.25 23.45 6.07
N VAL A 424 5.24 24.13 5.55
CA VAL A 424 5.21 25.59 5.38
C VAL A 424 3.78 26.05 5.65
N ASP A 425 3.61 27.12 6.43
CA ASP A 425 2.30 27.69 6.80
C ASP A 425 1.35 26.67 7.44
N GLY A 426 1.89 25.75 8.27
CA GLY A 426 1.11 24.69 8.93
C GLY A 426 0.56 23.60 8.01
N LEU A 427 1.01 23.56 6.75
CA LEU A 427 0.56 22.61 5.73
C LEU A 427 1.73 21.76 5.21
N ARG A 428 1.41 20.57 4.68
CA ARG A 428 2.36 19.73 3.96
C ARG A 428 2.99 20.53 2.82
N SER A 429 4.31 20.56 2.75
CA SER A 429 5.08 21.22 1.67
C SER A 429 5.72 20.21 0.71
N GLY A 430 6.82 20.62 0.05
CA GLY A 430 7.57 19.81 -0.91
C GLY A 430 7.25 20.14 -2.37
N PRO A 431 7.77 19.32 -3.32
CA PRO A 431 7.80 19.68 -4.73
C PRO A 431 6.45 20.04 -5.35
N VAL A 432 5.35 19.47 -4.88
CA VAL A 432 4.00 19.82 -5.35
C VAL A 432 3.67 21.29 -5.06
N ARG A 433 4.08 21.84 -3.91
CA ARG A 433 3.82 23.24 -3.53
C ARG A 433 4.91 24.22 -3.95
N THR A 434 6.13 23.77 -4.16
CA THR A 434 7.27 24.68 -4.36
C THR A 434 7.95 24.60 -5.72
N TYR A 435 7.88 23.47 -6.42
CA TYR A 435 8.50 23.30 -7.74
C TYR A 435 7.44 23.28 -8.85
N LEU A 436 6.37 22.49 -8.65
CA LEU A 436 5.31 22.35 -9.65
C LEU A 436 4.65 23.68 -10.05
N PRO A 437 4.32 24.62 -9.13
CA PRO A 437 3.70 25.88 -9.52
C PRO A 437 4.62 26.76 -10.36
N GLU A 438 5.95 26.67 -10.17
CA GLU A 438 6.91 27.38 -11.02
C GLU A 438 6.99 26.73 -12.41
N ALA A 439 6.98 25.40 -12.48
CA ALA A 439 6.92 24.70 -13.76
C ALA A 439 5.65 25.06 -14.56
N GLN A 440 4.49 25.13 -13.90
CA GLN A 440 3.21 25.45 -14.54
C GLN A 440 3.10 26.90 -15.06
N LYS A 441 4.01 27.81 -14.67
CA LYS A 441 4.10 29.17 -15.24
C LYS A 441 4.84 29.20 -16.58
N LEU A 442 5.54 28.13 -16.94
CA LEU A 442 6.34 28.04 -18.15
C LEU A 442 5.47 27.54 -19.32
N ASP A 443 5.43 28.31 -20.41
CA ASP A 443 4.62 27.99 -21.60
C ASP A 443 5.02 26.67 -22.29
N ASN A 444 6.23 26.20 -22.02
CA ASN A 444 6.83 24.98 -22.56
C ASN A 444 6.69 23.76 -21.62
N PHE A 445 5.85 23.84 -20.58
CA PHE A 445 5.58 22.73 -19.65
C PHE A 445 4.12 22.27 -19.74
N GLU A 446 3.91 20.96 -19.82
CA GLU A 446 2.58 20.33 -19.76
C GLU A 446 2.54 19.23 -18.70
N LEU A 447 1.47 19.22 -17.89
CA LEU A 447 1.17 18.16 -16.92
C LEU A 447 -0.03 17.34 -17.40
N LYS A 448 0.11 16.01 -17.41
CA LYS A 448 -0.99 15.07 -17.60
C LYS A 448 -1.12 14.12 -16.41
N LEU A 449 -2.24 14.23 -15.71
CA LEU A 449 -2.63 13.34 -14.62
C LEU A 449 -3.38 12.13 -15.16
N ASN A 450 -3.64 11.14 -14.30
CA ASN A 450 -4.41 9.93 -14.64
C ASN A 450 -3.87 9.21 -15.89
N THR A 451 -2.55 9.27 -16.11
CA THR A 451 -1.87 8.80 -17.30
C THR A 451 -0.71 7.89 -16.90
N LYS A 452 -0.97 6.57 -16.89
CA LYS A 452 -0.02 5.56 -16.46
C LYS A 452 0.94 5.23 -17.59
N VAL A 453 2.24 5.45 -17.38
CA VAL A 453 3.27 5.01 -18.33
C VAL A 453 3.41 3.49 -18.27
N ILE A 454 3.29 2.84 -19.43
CA ILE A 454 3.36 1.38 -19.56
C ILE A 454 4.75 0.93 -19.99
N ARG A 455 5.32 1.58 -21.01
CA ARG A 455 6.67 1.32 -21.53
C ARG A 455 7.24 2.53 -22.26
N ALA A 456 8.56 2.54 -22.43
CA ALA A 456 9.20 3.34 -23.46
C ALA A 456 9.02 2.67 -24.84
N VAL A 457 8.73 3.48 -25.85
CA VAL A 457 8.64 3.02 -27.24
C VAL A 457 10.01 3.22 -27.88
N ARG A 458 10.56 2.18 -28.51
CA ARG A 458 11.93 2.21 -29.02
C ARG A 458 12.16 1.33 -30.24
N GLU A 459 13.17 1.71 -31.02
CA GLU A 459 13.80 0.91 -32.06
C GLU A 459 15.29 0.77 -31.73
N GLY A 460 15.77 -0.46 -31.52
CA GLY A 460 17.12 -0.70 -31.00
C GLY A 460 17.37 0.09 -29.72
N SER A 461 18.41 0.93 -29.71
CA SER A 461 18.80 1.78 -28.58
C SER A 461 18.09 3.13 -28.52
N ALA A 462 17.31 3.51 -29.54
CA ALA A 462 16.70 4.83 -29.64
C ALA A 462 15.26 4.82 -29.12
N ILE A 463 14.99 5.62 -28.08
CA ILE A 463 13.64 5.85 -27.56
C ILE A 463 12.95 6.91 -28.42
N SER A 464 11.77 6.60 -28.96
CA SER A 464 10.95 7.53 -29.74
C SER A 464 9.84 8.19 -28.93
N GLY A 465 9.55 7.67 -27.72
CA GLY A 465 8.48 8.17 -26.86
C GLY A 465 8.13 7.21 -25.74
N VAL A 466 6.93 7.39 -25.20
CA VAL A 466 6.35 6.49 -24.20
C VAL A 466 4.92 6.11 -24.55
N GLU A 467 4.58 4.86 -24.27
CA GLU A 467 3.21 4.38 -24.35
C GLU A 467 2.58 4.47 -22.98
N THR A 468 1.38 5.02 -22.93
CA THR A 468 0.62 5.31 -21.72
C THR A 468 -0.75 4.66 -21.77
N GLU A 469 -1.39 4.55 -20.62
CA GLU A 469 -2.76 4.13 -20.42
C GLU A 469 -3.50 5.21 -19.63
N THR A 470 -4.63 5.68 -20.16
CA THR A 470 -5.47 6.68 -19.50
C THR A 470 -6.33 6.02 -18.41
N ALA A 471 -6.98 6.81 -17.55
CA ALA A 471 -7.95 6.28 -16.59
C ALA A 471 -9.12 5.50 -17.25
N ALA A 472 -9.43 5.77 -18.52
CA ALA A 472 -10.42 5.04 -19.30
C ALA A 472 -9.89 3.72 -19.92
N GLY A 473 -8.60 3.39 -19.69
CA GLY A 473 -7.95 2.22 -20.28
C GLY A 473 -7.47 2.41 -21.71
N GLU A 474 -7.53 3.63 -22.26
CA GLU A 474 -7.08 3.90 -23.63
C GLU A 474 -5.56 3.98 -23.71
N ARG A 475 -4.98 3.37 -24.75
CA ARG A 475 -3.53 3.38 -25.00
C ARG A 475 -3.14 4.54 -25.90
N VAL A 476 -2.24 5.40 -25.42
CA VAL A 476 -1.75 6.59 -26.15
C VAL A 476 -0.22 6.64 -26.14
N ILE A 477 0.39 6.86 -27.30
CA ILE A 477 1.82 7.10 -27.45
C ILE A 477 2.08 8.60 -27.50
N TYR A 478 2.94 9.08 -26.60
CA TYR A 478 3.51 10.42 -26.64
C TYR A 478 4.94 10.35 -27.16
N ASN A 479 5.22 11.09 -28.22
CA ASN A 479 6.52 11.07 -28.89
C ASN A 479 7.46 12.15 -28.37
N VAL A 480 8.75 11.86 -28.41
CA VAL A 480 9.78 12.89 -28.25
C VAL A 480 10.15 13.48 -29.62
N ASN A 481 10.65 14.72 -29.62
CA ASN A 481 11.32 15.32 -30.77
C ASN A 481 12.58 14.52 -31.17
N ALA A 482 13.08 14.74 -32.38
CA ALA A 482 14.36 14.18 -32.79
C ALA A 482 15.47 14.66 -31.84
N GLY A 483 16.16 13.72 -31.17
CA GLY A 483 17.16 14.02 -30.13
C GLY A 483 16.60 14.30 -28.74
N GLY A 484 15.27 14.22 -28.57
CA GLY A 484 14.59 14.32 -27.30
C GLY A 484 14.85 13.11 -26.40
N LYS A 485 14.44 13.22 -25.13
CA LYS A 485 14.77 12.24 -24.09
C LYS A 485 13.55 11.86 -23.25
N VAL A 486 13.54 10.63 -22.77
CA VAL A 486 12.58 10.14 -21.77
C VAL A 486 13.30 9.99 -20.43
N ILE A 487 12.70 10.50 -19.36
CA ILE A 487 13.21 10.40 -17.99
C ILE A 487 12.23 9.58 -17.17
N LEU A 488 12.65 8.41 -16.70
CA LEU A 488 11.83 7.56 -15.85
C LEU A 488 11.99 7.96 -14.37
N SER A 489 10.95 8.58 -13.81
CA SER A 489 10.86 9.03 -12.42
C SER A 489 9.69 8.36 -11.68
N ALA A 490 9.31 7.14 -12.09
CA ALA A 490 8.12 6.44 -11.60
C ALA A 490 8.34 5.73 -10.24
N GLY A 491 9.48 5.97 -9.59
CA GLY A 491 9.87 5.33 -8.33
C GLY A 491 10.51 3.95 -8.50
N SER A 492 11.05 3.42 -7.40
CA SER A 492 11.87 2.19 -7.36
C SER A 492 11.12 0.92 -7.76
N MET A 493 9.79 0.89 -7.62
CA MET A 493 8.98 -0.29 -7.97
C MET A 493 8.33 -0.21 -9.35
N SER A 494 8.00 0.99 -9.85
CA SER A 494 7.37 1.13 -11.18
C SER A 494 8.38 1.37 -12.29
N THR A 495 9.52 2.02 -12.03
CA THR A 495 10.56 2.24 -13.05
C THR A 495 11.13 0.93 -13.59
N PRO A 496 11.50 -0.07 -12.75
CA PRO A 496 11.88 -1.40 -13.23
C PRO A 496 10.82 -2.05 -14.12
N ARG A 497 9.54 -1.96 -13.74
CA ARG A 497 8.44 -2.50 -14.56
C ARG A 497 8.36 -1.83 -15.93
N ILE A 498 8.49 -0.51 -16.01
CA ILE A 498 8.51 0.22 -17.28
C ILE A 498 9.69 -0.27 -18.15
N LEU A 499 10.87 -0.45 -17.55
CA LEU A 499 12.04 -0.98 -18.25
C LEU A 499 11.82 -2.42 -18.75
N PHE A 500 11.28 -3.31 -17.91
CA PHE A 500 10.94 -4.67 -18.32
C PHE A 500 9.95 -4.67 -19.49
N ASN A 501 8.88 -3.87 -19.40
CA ASN A 501 7.90 -3.67 -20.47
C ASN A 501 8.50 -3.04 -21.74
N SER A 502 9.70 -2.48 -21.64
CA SER A 502 10.47 -1.90 -22.76
C SER A 502 11.54 -2.86 -23.29
N GLY A 503 11.61 -4.10 -22.79
CA GLY A 503 12.65 -5.06 -23.18
C GLY A 503 14.03 -4.70 -22.62
N ILE A 504 14.09 -4.09 -21.43
CA ILE A 504 15.33 -3.71 -20.75
C ILE A 504 15.31 -4.30 -19.33
N GLY A 505 16.20 -5.23 -19.04
CA GLY A 505 16.26 -5.93 -17.76
C GLY A 505 16.77 -7.36 -17.89
N PRO A 506 16.81 -8.13 -16.78
CA PRO A 506 17.26 -9.51 -16.83
C PRO A 506 16.37 -10.34 -17.75
N VAL A 507 16.96 -11.21 -18.57
CA VAL A 507 16.24 -12.00 -19.59
C VAL A 507 15.03 -12.75 -19.01
N GLU A 508 15.13 -13.30 -17.79
CA GLU A 508 14.03 -13.98 -17.10
C GLU A 508 12.82 -13.06 -16.83
N GLN A 509 13.06 -11.78 -16.52
CA GLN A 509 12.00 -10.79 -16.31
C GLN A 509 11.37 -10.41 -17.65
N LEU A 510 12.17 -10.29 -18.72
CA LEU A 510 11.67 -10.01 -20.06
C LEU A 510 10.82 -11.16 -20.61
N GLN A 511 11.23 -12.40 -20.36
CA GLN A 511 10.42 -13.59 -20.68
C GLN A 511 9.11 -13.62 -19.92
N THR A 512 9.12 -13.21 -18.64
CA THR A 512 7.89 -13.06 -17.84
C THR A 512 6.93 -12.08 -18.51
N VAL A 513 7.41 -10.92 -18.97
CA VAL A 513 6.57 -9.97 -19.72
C VAL A 513 6.11 -10.56 -21.06
N ALA A 514 7.00 -11.18 -21.83
CA ALA A 514 6.68 -11.74 -23.16
C ALA A 514 5.62 -12.85 -23.11
N SER A 515 5.62 -13.66 -22.05
CA SER A 515 4.65 -14.73 -21.81
C SER A 515 3.40 -14.29 -21.06
N GLY A 516 3.38 -13.04 -20.57
CA GLY A 516 2.32 -12.49 -19.74
C GLY A 516 1.05 -12.16 -20.53
N SER A 517 -0.06 -11.98 -19.81
CA SER A 517 -1.37 -11.60 -20.36
C SER A 517 -1.64 -10.10 -20.36
N ASN A 518 -0.64 -9.27 -20.03
CA ASN A 518 -0.80 -7.83 -19.84
C ASN A 518 -0.90 -7.01 -21.15
N GLY A 519 -0.92 -7.67 -22.31
CA GLY A 519 -1.03 -7.02 -23.62
C GLY A 519 0.19 -6.19 -24.04
N VAL A 520 1.29 -6.23 -23.30
CA VAL A 520 2.52 -5.48 -23.64
C VAL A 520 3.34 -6.28 -24.65
N LYS A 521 3.47 -5.75 -25.87
CA LYS A 521 4.38 -6.31 -26.88
C LYS A 521 5.80 -5.77 -26.68
N LEU A 522 6.71 -6.66 -26.31
CA LEU A 522 8.14 -6.33 -26.25
C LEU A 522 8.73 -6.12 -27.66
N PRO A 523 9.85 -5.39 -27.75
CA PRO A 523 10.73 -5.45 -28.93
C PRO A 523 11.16 -6.88 -29.26
N ALA A 524 11.68 -7.08 -30.47
CA ALA A 524 12.26 -8.36 -30.86
C ALA A 524 13.31 -8.81 -29.83
N GLU A 525 13.43 -10.11 -29.58
CA GLU A 525 14.39 -10.65 -28.60
C GLU A 525 15.84 -10.22 -28.90
N SER A 526 16.18 -10.05 -30.17
CA SER A 526 17.49 -9.52 -30.61
C SER A 526 17.76 -8.09 -30.15
N ASP A 527 16.72 -7.33 -29.80
CA ASP A 527 16.80 -5.94 -29.32
C ASP A 527 16.65 -5.85 -27.80
N TRP A 528 16.55 -6.98 -27.08
CA TRP A 528 16.52 -6.97 -25.63
C TRP A 528 17.85 -6.48 -25.07
N ILE A 529 17.78 -5.64 -24.04
CA ILE A 529 18.95 -5.08 -23.38
C ILE A 529 19.06 -5.71 -21.99
N ASP A 530 20.03 -6.60 -21.82
CA ASP A 530 20.28 -7.28 -20.55
C ASP A 530 21.01 -6.35 -19.58
N LEU A 531 20.27 -5.89 -18.57
CA LEU A 531 20.75 -5.05 -17.48
C LEU A 531 20.20 -5.59 -16.16
N PRO A 532 20.89 -5.41 -15.02
CA PRO A 532 20.48 -5.92 -13.71
C PRO A 532 19.33 -5.08 -13.10
N VAL A 533 18.33 -4.73 -13.90
CA VAL A 533 17.17 -3.94 -13.47
C VAL A 533 16.38 -4.73 -12.43
N GLY A 534 16.12 -4.11 -11.28
CA GLY A 534 15.46 -4.75 -10.14
C GLY A 534 16.38 -5.55 -9.22
N ALA A 535 17.68 -5.64 -9.51
CA ALA A 535 18.67 -6.14 -8.56
C ALA A 535 19.00 -5.08 -7.48
N GLU A 536 19.74 -5.48 -6.44
CA GLU A 536 20.25 -4.59 -5.39
C GLU A 536 19.15 -3.74 -4.71
N ILE A 537 17.94 -4.29 -4.56
CA ILE A 537 16.87 -3.63 -3.78
C ILE A 537 17.35 -3.45 -2.34
N LYS A 538 17.31 -2.20 -1.88
CA LYS A 538 17.72 -1.80 -0.54
C LYS A 538 16.61 -0.97 0.07
N ASP A 539 16.37 -1.20 1.35
CA ASP A 539 15.55 -0.37 2.22
C ASP A 539 16.13 -0.39 3.63
N HIS A 540 15.72 0.55 4.48
CA HIS A 540 16.09 0.56 5.88
C HIS A 540 15.50 -0.66 6.59
N VAL A 541 16.31 -1.33 7.40
CA VAL A 541 15.82 -2.37 8.32
C VAL A 541 15.18 -1.68 9.51
N ILE A 542 13.85 -1.65 9.52
CA ILE A 542 13.07 -0.94 10.54
C ILE A 542 12.54 -1.93 11.58
N PHE A 543 12.64 -1.57 12.86
CA PHE A 543 11.99 -2.27 13.95
C PHE A 543 11.36 -1.26 14.91
N THR A 544 10.32 -1.67 15.63
CA THR A 544 9.62 -0.76 16.55
C THR A 544 9.73 -1.27 17.98
N LEU A 545 10.17 -0.39 18.87
CA LEU A 545 10.27 -0.64 20.31
C LEU A 545 9.24 0.22 21.04
N LYS A 546 8.59 -0.35 22.04
CA LYS A 546 7.63 0.35 22.90
C LYS A 546 8.05 0.21 24.36
N PHE A 547 8.07 1.32 25.08
CA PHE A 547 8.47 1.36 26.49
C PHE A 547 7.39 2.03 27.32
N LYS A 548 7.19 1.51 28.54
CA LYS A 548 6.36 2.17 29.55
C LYS A 548 7.18 3.19 30.32
N THR A 549 6.60 4.35 30.57
CA THR A 549 7.25 5.46 31.27
C THR A 549 6.67 5.60 32.68
N SER A 550 7.52 5.92 33.66
CA SER A 550 7.10 6.34 35.00
C SER A 550 6.66 7.80 35.03
N GLU A 551 7.22 8.61 34.13
CA GLU A 551 6.77 9.98 33.86
C GLU A 551 5.41 9.94 33.17
N PRO A 552 4.39 10.67 33.67
CA PRO A 552 3.08 10.75 33.04
C PRO A 552 3.18 11.30 31.62
N LEU A 553 2.55 10.60 30.68
CA LEU A 553 2.42 11.01 29.28
C LEU A 553 0.98 10.76 28.83
N ALA A 554 0.35 11.78 28.27
CA ALA A 554 -0.98 11.65 27.68
C ALA A 554 -0.86 11.44 26.16
N ALA A 555 -1.52 10.40 25.65
CA ALA A 555 -1.72 10.25 24.23
C ALA A 555 -2.99 10.99 23.81
N LEU A 556 -2.94 11.62 22.64
CA LEU A 556 -4.13 12.16 22.01
C LEU A 556 -4.93 11.01 21.36
N PRO A 557 -6.26 10.96 21.53
CA PRO A 557 -7.09 10.00 20.81
C PRO A 557 -7.06 10.29 19.31
N THR A 558 -7.18 9.25 18.49
CA THR A 558 -7.25 9.38 17.01
C THR A 558 -8.31 10.39 16.56
N THR A 559 -9.41 10.52 17.29
CA THR A 559 -10.50 11.45 16.99
C THR A 559 -10.07 12.91 17.01
N ASP A 560 -9.03 13.28 17.76
CA ASP A 560 -8.52 14.66 17.78
C ASP A 560 -7.91 15.07 16.43
N PHE A 561 -7.55 14.08 15.61
CA PHE A 561 -7.05 14.27 14.26
C PHE A 561 -8.13 14.02 13.20
N THR A 562 -8.85 12.89 13.30
CA THR A 562 -9.80 12.46 12.25
C THR A 562 -11.17 13.13 12.35
N SER A 563 -11.52 13.70 13.50
CA SER A 563 -12.80 14.36 13.75
C SER A 563 -12.59 15.54 14.71
N PRO A 564 -11.77 16.54 14.31
CA PRO A 564 -11.31 17.57 15.21
C PRO A 564 -12.47 18.43 15.72
N ASN A 565 -12.36 18.87 16.97
CA ASN A 565 -13.30 19.83 17.55
C ASN A 565 -13.03 21.25 17.03
N GLN A 566 -13.93 22.20 17.34
CA GLN A 566 -13.82 23.58 16.87
C GLN A 566 -12.52 24.26 17.31
N THR A 567 -12.00 23.97 18.51
CA THR A 567 -10.73 24.54 18.98
C THR A 567 -9.55 24.11 18.12
N ALA A 568 -9.46 22.83 17.77
CA ALA A 568 -8.41 22.32 16.88
C ALA A 568 -8.54 22.91 15.47
N ILE A 569 -9.77 23.08 14.97
CA ILE A 569 -10.04 23.74 13.68
C ILE A 569 -9.60 25.21 13.71
N ASP A 570 -9.94 25.96 14.77
CA ASP A 570 -9.57 27.36 14.93
C ASP A 570 -8.05 27.58 15.07
N GLN A 571 -7.36 26.63 15.70
CA GLN A 571 -5.89 26.61 15.75
C GLN A 571 -5.30 26.35 14.37
N PHE A 572 -5.81 25.33 13.66
CA PHE A 572 -5.33 24.98 12.33
C PHE A 572 -5.51 26.12 11.32
N ALA A 573 -6.62 26.87 11.42
CA ALA A 573 -6.86 28.07 10.61
C ALA A 573 -5.80 29.17 10.81
N LYS A 574 -5.02 29.10 11.88
CA LYS A 574 -3.87 29.98 12.19
C LYS A 574 -2.53 29.24 12.03
N ALA A 575 -2.51 28.16 11.25
CA ALA A 575 -1.35 27.31 11.04
C ALA A 575 -0.72 26.80 12.36
N SER A 576 -1.58 26.53 13.35
CA SER A 576 -1.17 26.12 14.69
C SER A 576 -1.94 24.89 15.17
N GLY A 577 -1.49 24.28 16.27
CA GLY A 577 -2.16 23.14 16.88
C GLY A 577 -1.73 21.79 16.32
N VAL A 578 -2.31 20.72 16.89
CA VAL A 578 -1.95 19.32 16.59
C VAL A 578 -2.13 18.93 15.13
N LEU A 579 -2.99 19.62 14.39
CA LEU A 579 -3.24 19.38 12.97
C LEU A 579 -2.16 19.99 12.06
N ALA A 580 -1.44 21.02 12.53
CA ALA A 580 -0.44 21.76 11.74
C ALA A 580 0.99 21.17 11.84
N GLN A 581 1.16 20.06 12.57
CA GLN A 581 2.44 19.35 12.75
C GLN A 581 2.28 17.85 12.48
N SER A 582 3.37 17.16 12.13
CA SER A 582 3.31 15.70 11.96
C SER A 582 3.32 14.96 13.31
N GLY A 583 3.29 13.62 13.28
CA GLY A 583 3.12 12.76 14.46
C GLY A 583 4.39 12.41 15.25
N GLN A 584 5.59 12.63 14.69
CA GLN A 584 6.84 12.40 15.42
C GLN A 584 7.04 13.49 16.50
N ARG A 585 7.83 13.20 17.54
CA ARG A 585 8.13 14.15 18.62
C ARG A 585 9.62 14.30 18.87
N LEU A 586 10.40 13.26 18.61
CA LEU A 586 11.85 13.29 18.72
C LEU A 586 12.45 12.44 17.61
N ASN A 587 13.54 12.91 17.04
CA ASN A 587 14.40 12.08 16.19
C ASN A 587 15.80 11.99 16.81
N PHE A 588 16.48 10.87 16.58
CA PHE A 588 17.85 10.67 17.04
C PHE A 588 18.69 9.92 16.00
N TRP A 589 20.00 10.12 16.06
CA TRP A 589 20.98 9.40 15.25
C TRP A 589 22.14 8.93 16.09
N THR A 590 22.63 7.73 15.81
CA THR A 590 23.88 7.18 16.35
C THR A 590 24.52 6.23 15.35
N SER A 591 25.70 5.71 15.68
CA SER A 591 26.32 4.61 14.97
C SER A 591 26.88 3.58 15.95
N VAL A 592 26.90 2.32 15.53
CA VAL A 592 27.48 1.21 16.30
C VAL A 592 28.45 0.43 15.43
N ASN A 593 29.60 0.07 15.98
CA ASN A 593 30.52 -0.84 15.31
C ASN A 593 30.04 -2.29 15.50
N THR A 594 29.81 -2.98 14.38
CA THR A 594 29.46 -4.39 14.37
C THR A 594 30.68 -5.24 14.74
N THR A 595 30.42 -6.48 15.15
CA THR A 595 31.48 -7.47 15.39
C THR A 595 32.28 -7.83 14.13
N SER A 596 31.75 -7.52 12.94
CA SER A 596 32.45 -7.66 11.66
C SER A 596 33.34 -6.47 11.31
N GLY A 597 33.44 -5.46 12.17
CA GLY A 597 34.23 -4.24 11.94
C GLY A 597 33.57 -3.23 11.02
N SER A 598 32.28 -3.37 10.74
CA SER A 598 31.50 -2.41 9.95
C SER A 598 30.82 -1.42 10.88
N GLU A 599 30.69 -0.16 10.46
CA GLU A 599 29.88 0.82 11.19
C GLU A 599 28.43 0.76 10.68
N MET A 600 27.47 0.62 11.59
CA MET A 600 26.04 0.65 11.30
C MET A 600 25.44 1.93 11.86
N PHE A 601 24.86 2.75 10.99
CA PHE A 601 24.11 3.94 11.40
C PHE A 601 22.70 3.57 11.82
N ILE A 602 22.22 4.23 12.87
CA ILE A 602 20.89 4.06 13.43
C ILE A 602 20.23 5.43 13.44
N GLN A 603 19.09 5.51 12.77
CA GLN A 603 18.17 6.63 12.88
C GLN A 603 16.93 6.16 13.63
N GLY A 604 16.44 6.96 14.57
CA GLY A 604 15.20 6.69 15.26
C GLY A 604 14.21 7.84 15.14
N THR A 605 12.93 7.48 15.01
CA THR A 605 11.79 8.39 15.05
C THR A 605 10.88 7.99 16.20
N CYS A 606 10.51 8.96 17.04
CA CYS A 606 9.84 8.67 18.32
C CYS A 606 8.52 9.41 18.46
N ASN A 607 7.55 8.78 19.11
CA ASN A 607 6.27 9.40 19.47
C ASN A 607 5.66 8.78 20.74
N GLY A 608 4.52 9.32 21.19
CA GLY A 608 3.73 8.79 22.31
C GLY A 608 2.43 8.15 21.83
N PRO A 609 2.40 6.83 21.52
CA PRO A 609 1.23 6.21 20.89
C PRO A 609 0.09 5.88 21.87
N ALA A 610 0.36 5.89 23.18
CA ALA A 610 -0.60 5.57 24.23
C ALA A 610 -0.17 6.22 25.55
N ASN A 611 -1.09 6.33 26.51
CA ASN A 611 -0.77 6.88 27.82
C ASN A 611 0.42 6.15 28.46
N ASN A 612 1.33 6.94 29.02
CA ASN A 612 2.56 6.48 29.68
C ASN A 612 3.39 5.52 28.81
N THR A 613 3.38 5.72 27.50
CA THR A 613 4.07 4.86 26.53
C THR A 613 4.80 5.72 25.53
N VAL A 614 6.09 5.45 25.35
CA VAL A 614 6.88 5.98 24.24
C VAL A 614 7.15 4.86 23.24
N GLN A 615 7.18 5.21 21.97
CA GLN A 615 7.54 4.32 20.88
C GLN A 615 8.73 4.91 20.12
N MET A 616 9.68 4.04 19.81
CA MET A 616 10.83 4.31 18.95
C MET A 616 10.70 3.42 17.73
N LYS A 617 10.75 4.00 16.53
CA LYS A 617 10.71 3.30 15.25
C LYS A 617 11.99 3.59 14.48
#